data_AF-A0A851M1W7-F1
#
_entry.id   AF-A0A851M1W7-F1
#
_cell.length_a   1.000
_cell.length_b   1.000
_cell.length_c   1.000
_cell.angle_alpha   90.00
_cell.angle_beta   90.00
_cell.angle_gamma   90.00
#
_symmetry.space_group_name_H-M   'P 1'
#
loop_
_entity.id
_entity.type
_entity.pdbx_description
1 polymer ?
#
loop_
_entity_poly.entity_id
_entity_poly.type
_entity_poly.pdbx_seq_one_letter_code
_entity_poly.pdbx_strand_id
1 'polypeptide(L)'
;IGVTHSSDYSMWKKNEYASNGVRDFAEKGEAWVLMKEIEEAGEKIQSVHGIFSAAAISSGTGQTSTELEVHSRHPLVSFVVRIVPSPDWFVGIDSLNLCEGDHWMEEVSVDLFPYDAGTDSGFTFSSPNFATIPQDTVTEV
;
A
#
# COMPACT_ATOMS: atom_id res chain seq x y z
N ILE A 1 5.76 1.08 2.57
CA ILE A 1 5.26 2.39 3.07
C ILE A 1 3.82 2.19 3.54
N GLY A 2 3.39 2.88 4.59
CA GLY A 2 2.03 2.76 5.11
C GLY A 2 1.52 4.05 5.74
N VAL A 3 0.24 4.03 6.10
CA VAL A 3 -0.51 5.19 6.57
C VAL A 3 -1.58 4.77 7.58
N THR A 4 -1.79 5.60 8.60
CA THR A 4 -2.93 5.52 9.51
C THR A 4 -3.97 6.57 9.10
N HIS A 5 -5.21 6.17 8.87
CA HIS A 5 -6.20 6.99 8.15
C HIS A 5 -7.66 6.70 8.55
N SER A 6 -8.57 7.54 8.08
CA SER A 6 -10.02 7.35 8.12
C SER A 6 -10.53 6.66 6.85
N SER A 7 -11.80 6.28 6.82
CA SER A 7 -12.46 5.70 5.64
C SER A 7 -12.56 6.65 4.44
N ASP A 8 -12.25 7.94 4.62
CA ASP A 8 -12.29 8.94 3.55
C ASP A 8 -11.04 8.90 2.66
N TYR A 9 -10.03 8.12 3.04
CA TYR A 9 -8.81 7.87 2.28
C TYR A 9 -8.66 6.39 1.95
N SER A 10 -8.19 6.10 0.74
CA SER A 10 -7.79 4.76 0.29
C SER A 10 -6.39 4.87 -0.31
N MET A 11 -5.45 4.05 0.17
CA MET A 11 -4.11 3.96 -0.41
C MET A 11 -4.14 3.17 -1.72
N TRP A 12 -4.78 2.01 -1.69
CA TRP A 12 -4.99 1.10 -2.80
C TRP A 12 -6.17 0.20 -2.42
N LYS A 13 -6.86 -0.38 -3.41
CA LYS A 13 -7.99 -1.27 -3.15
C LYS A 13 -8.21 -2.24 -4.30
N LYS A 14 -8.54 -3.49 -3.97
CA LYS A 14 -8.87 -4.53 -4.96
C LYS A 14 -10.02 -4.08 -5.86
N ASN A 15 -9.86 -4.27 -7.17
CA ASN A 15 -10.77 -3.83 -8.22
C ASN A 15 -10.90 -2.31 -8.41
N GLU A 16 -10.00 -1.50 -7.83
CA GLU A 16 -9.89 -0.07 -8.10
C GLU A 16 -8.57 0.25 -8.82
N TYR A 17 -8.50 1.40 -9.51
CA TYR A 17 -7.29 1.80 -10.22
C TYR A 17 -6.20 2.26 -9.23
N ALA A 18 -4.98 1.79 -9.43
CA ALA A 18 -3.81 2.32 -8.71
C ALA A 18 -3.62 3.82 -9.02
N SER A 19 -3.31 4.62 -7.99
CA SER A 19 -2.90 6.02 -8.17
C SER A 19 -1.56 6.11 -8.91
N ASN A 20 -1.16 7.32 -9.33
CA ASN A 20 0.17 7.50 -9.91
C ASN A 20 1.27 7.17 -8.89
N GLY A 21 1.07 7.53 -7.62
CA GLY A 21 1.97 7.17 -6.52
C GLY A 21 2.07 5.67 -6.30
N VAL A 22 0.95 4.95 -6.29
CA VAL A 22 0.95 3.48 -6.17
C VAL A 22 1.62 2.84 -7.38
N ARG A 23 1.35 3.31 -8.61
CA ARG A 23 2.04 2.83 -9.82
C ARG A 23 3.56 2.97 -9.70
N ASP A 24 4.05 4.16 -9.39
CA ASP A 24 5.49 4.41 -9.33
C ASP A 24 6.16 3.61 -8.21
N PHE A 25 5.47 3.43 -7.07
CA PHE A 25 5.96 2.57 -6.00
C PHE A 25 5.95 1.09 -6.39
N ALA A 26 4.86 0.60 -6.99
CA ALA A 26 4.66 -0.78 -7.37
C ALA A 26 5.59 -1.21 -8.51
N GLU A 27 5.95 -0.34 -9.46
CA GLU A 27 6.85 -0.65 -10.58
C GLU A 27 8.33 -0.39 -10.27
N LYS A 28 8.65 0.63 -9.45
CA LYS A 28 10.04 1.14 -9.32
C LYS A 28 10.51 1.24 -7.88
N GLY A 29 9.62 1.13 -6.90
CA GLY A 29 9.92 1.42 -5.50
C GLY A 29 10.04 2.92 -5.19
N GLU A 30 9.62 3.79 -6.11
CA GLU A 30 9.69 5.25 -5.96
C GLU A 30 8.52 5.75 -5.12
N ALA A 31 8.76 6.00 -3.82
CA ALA A 31 7.70 6.34 -2.86
C ALA A 31 7.30 7.82 -2.84
N TRP A 32 8.06 8.71 -3.49
CA TRP A 32 7.91 10.16 -3.33
C TRP A 32 6.52 10.68 -3.74
N VAL A 33 6.00 10.21 -4.87
CA VAL A 33 4.67 10.62 -5.37
C VAL A 33 3.58 10.11 -4.43
N LEU A 34 3.67 8.87 -3.98
CA LEU A 34 2.73 8.29 -3.01
C LEU A 34 2.74 9.03 -1.67
N MET A 35 3.91 9.39 -1.15
CA MET A 35 4.03 10.20 0.07
C MET A 35 3.32 11.54 -0.06
N LYS A 36 3.49 12.22 -1.20
CA LYS A 36 2.78 13.48 -1.48
C LYS A 36 1.27 13.31 -1.57
N GLU A 37 0.80 12.25 -2.23
CA GLU A 37 -0.65 11.95 -2.30
C GLU A 37 -1.24 11.75 -0.89
N ILE A 38 -0.51 11.07 0.00
CA ILE A 38 -0.91 10.86 1.40
C ILE A 38 -0.90 12.19 2.19
N GLU A 39 0.16 12.98 2.07
CA GLU A 39 0.26 14.29 2.73
C GLU A 39 -0.88 15.22 2.29
N GLU A 40 -1.16 15.28 0.99
CA GLU A 40 -2.26 16.09 0.46
C GLU A 40 -3.64 15.65 0.98
N ALA A 41 -3.86 14.34 1.15
CA ALA A 41 -5.09 13.83 1.76
C ALA A 41 -5.23 14.27 3.23
N GLY A 42 -4.12 14.22 3.98
CA GLY A 42 -4.07 14.72 5.36
C GLY A 42 -4.39 16.22 5.45
N GLU A 43 -3.80 17.04 4.59
CA GLU A 43 -3.99 18.50 4.62
C GLU A 43 -5.38 18.93 4.14
N LYS A 44 -5.89 18.33 3.06
CA LYS A 44 -7.11 18.81 2.38
C LYS A 44 -8.40 18.27 2.99
N ILE A 45 -8.41 16.99 3.39
CA ILE A 45 -9.63 16.31 3.84
C ILE A 45 -9.50 15.72 5.25
N GLN A 46 -8.38 15.95 5.93
CA GLN A 46 -8.14 15.53 7.33
C GLN A 46 -8.30 14.02 7.54
N SER A 47 -8.09 13.21 6.50
CA SER A 47 -8.33 11.77 6.50
C SER A 47 -7.09 10.95 6.88
N VAL A 48 -5.93 11.58 7.06
CA VAL A 48 -4.67 10.92 7.41
C VAL A 48 -4.20 11.41 8.78
N HIS A 49 -3.80 10.48 9.64
CA HIS A 49 -3.20 10.77 10.94
C HIS A 49 -1.66 10.75 10.87
N GLY A 50 -1.08 9.73 10.24
CA GLY A 50 0.37 9.61 10.13
C GLY A 50 0.83 8.70 9.01
N ILE A 51 2.04 8.97 8.51
CA ILE A 51 2.75 8.13 7.55
C ILE A 51 3.80 7.34 8.32
N PHE A 52 3.92 6.04 8.02
CA PHE A 52 4.96 5.20 8.59
C PHE A 52 5.68 4.41 7.49
N SER A 53 6.91 4.01 7.79
CA SER A 53 7.72 3.21 6.88
C SER A 53 8.66 2.32 7.68
N ALA A 54 9.05 1.20 7.07
CA ALA A 54 10.03 0.27 7.61
C ALA A 54 11.14 0.08 6.57
N ALA A 55 12.32 -0.34 7.02
CA ALA A 55 13.44 -0.60 6.12
C ALA A 55 13.10 -1.72 5.12
N ALA A 56 13.60 -1.62 3.88
CA ALA A 56 13.41 -2.67 2.88
C ALA A 56 14.11 -3.97 3.31
N ILE A 57 13.47 -5.10 3.02
CA ILE A 57 14.07 -6.43 3.22
C ILE A 57 14.89 -6.75 1.96
N SER A 58 16.18 -7.05 2.13
CA SER A 58 17.13 -7.24 1.02
C SER A 58 17.15 -8.65 0.42
N SER A 59 16.37 -9.57 0.96
CA SER A 59 16.25 -10.97 0.53
C SER A 59 14.80 -11.45 0.51
N GLY A 60 14.52 -12.53 -0.22
CA GLY A 60 13.16 -13.10 -0.31
C GLY A 60 12.59 -13.59 1.03
N THR A 61 13.44 -13.79 2.03
CA THR A 61 13.05 -14.05 3.43
C THR A 61 13.75 -13.05 4.33
N GLY A 62 13.02 -12.46 5.26
CA GLY A 62 13.54 -11.53 6.25
C GLY A 62 12.40 -10.86 7.01
N GLN A 63 12.74 -9.95 7.93
CA GLN A 63 11.77 -9.22 8.71
C GLN A 63 12.15 -7.74 8.77
N THR A 64 11.14 -6.89 8.83
CA THR A 64 11.27 -5.45 9.09
C THR A 64 10.09 -5.04 9.96
N SER A 65 10.28 -4.02 10.77
CA SER A 65 9.25 -3.51 11.67
C SER A 65 9.34 -2.00 11.76
N THR A 66 8.22 -1.40 12.14
CA THR A 66 8.12 0.03 12.42
C THR A 66 7.00 0.24 13.43
N GLU A 67 6.97 1.42 14.02
CA GLU A 67 5.92 1.83 14.95
C GLU A 67 4.96 2.77 14.23
N LEU A 68 3.68 2.67 14.57
CA LEU A 68 2.62 3.54 14.09
C LEU A 68 1.71 3.90 15.25
N GLU A 69 1.06 5.06 15.15
CA GLU A 69 0.02 5.49 16.09
C GLU A 69 -1.31 5.57 15.34
N VAL A 70 -2.36 5.05 15.98
CA VAL A 70 -3.74 5.13 15.50
C VAL A 70 -4.57 5.96 16.45
N HIS A 71 -5.51 6.70 15.90
CA HIS A 71 -6.43 7.55 16.64
C HIS A 71 -7.87 7.11 16.36
N SER A 72 -8.81 7.34 17.28
CA SER A 72 -10.21 6.90 17.10
C SER A 72 -10.91 7.46 15.85
N ARG A 73 -10.45 8.62 15.36
CA ARG A 73 -10.89 9.22 14.08
C ARG A 73 -10.19 8.66 12.84
N HIS A 74 -9.06 7.97 13.03
CA HIS A 74 -8.20 7.42 12.00
C HIS A 74 -7.77 5.99 12.38
N PRO A 75 -8.73 5.07 12.55
CA PRO A 75 -8.44 3.75 13.12
C PRO A 75 -7.96 2.74 12.06
N LEU A 76 -7.94 3.14 10.78
CA LEU A 76 -7.59 2.26 9.68
C LEU A 76 -6.09 2.33 9.40
N VAL A 77 -5.52 1.18 9.05
CA VAL A 77 -4.14 1.04 8.63
C VAL A 77 -4.10 0.45 7.23
N SER A 78 -3.39 1.14 6.32
CA SER A 78 -3.06 0.63 5.00
C SER A 78 -1.55 0.65 4.78
N PHE A 79 -1.03 -0.34 4.07
CA PHE A 79 0.36 -0.32 3.62
C PHE A 79 0.55 -1.08 2.32
N VAL A 80 1.65 -0.78 1.64
CA VAL A 80 2.09 -1.44 0.40
C VAL A 80 3.59 -1.74 0.45
N VAL A 81 3.97 -2.91 -0.06
CA VAL A 81 5.35 -3.41 -0.21
C VAL A 81 5.49 -4.01 -1.61
N ARG A 82 6.37 -3.44 -2.44
CA ARG A 82 6.68 -3.97 -3.78
C ARG A 82 7.39 -5.32 -3.69
N ILE A 83 7.04 -6.25 -4.56
CA ILE A 83 7.79 -7.48 -4.81
C ILE A 83 8.95 -7.15 -5.75
N VAL A 84 10.18 -7.47 -5.37
CA VAL A 84 11.38 -7.08 -6.13
C VAL A 84 12.17 -8.32 -6.60
N PRO A 85 12.49 -8.45 -7.90
CA PRO A 85 11.94 -7.68 -9.01
C PRO A 85 10.51 -8.14 -9.36
N SER A 86 9.71 -7.26 -9.95
CA SER A 86 8.42 -7.60 -10.56
C SER A 86 8.03 -6.51 -11.58
N PRO A 87 7.08 -6.80 -12.50
CA PRO A 87 6.45 -5.80 -13.36
C PRO A 87 5.86 -4.67 -12.51
N ASP A 88 4.80 -4.97 -11.76
CA ASP A 88 4.07 -4.03 -10.90
C ASP A 88 3.44 -4.75 -9.68
N TRP A 89 4.03 -5.86 -9.26
CA TRP A 89 3.47 -6.70 -8.20
C TRP A 89 3.82 -6.20 -6.80
N PHE A 90 2.86 -6.30 -5.89
CA PHE A 90 3.03 -5.89 -4.49
C PHE A 90 2.25 -6.80 -3.52
N VAL A 91 2.54 -6.67 -2.24
CA VAL A 91 1.69 -7.15 -1.14
C VAL A 91 1.32 -5.96 -0.27
N GLY A 92 0.23 -6.06 0.48
CA GLY A 92 -0.20 -4.96 1.34
C GLY A 92 -1.45 -5.30 2.13
N ILE A 93 -1.86 -4.31 2.94
CA ILE A 93 -3.17 -4.30 3.59
C ILE A 93 -3.89 -3.02 3.14
N ASP A 94 -5.18 -3.15 2.83
CA ASP A 94 -6.12 -2.06 2.59
C ASP A 94 -7.07 -1.96 3.80
N SER A 95 -7.04 -0.80 4.47
CA SER A 95 -8.05 -0.35 5.43
C SER A 95 -8.33 -1.30 6.60
N LEU A 96 -7.29 -1.92 7.18
CA LEU A 96 -7.45 -2.74 8.38
C LEU A 96 -7.82 -1.86 9.58
N ASN A 97 -9.02 -2.07 10.12
CA ASN A 97 -9.49 -1.34 11.28
C ASN A 97 -8.92 -1.95 12.58
N LEU A 98 -8.13 -1.17 13.33
CA LEU A 98 -7.59 -1.57 14.63
C LEU A 98 -8.48 -1.20 15.81
N CYS A 99 -9.55 -0.42 15.60
CA CYS A 99 -10.51 -0.02 16.63
C CYS A 99 -11.83 -0.76 16.45
N GLU A 100 -12.15 -1.68 17.36
CA GLU A 100 -13.44 -2.36 17.38
C GLU A 100 -14.32 -1.76 18.50
N GLY A 101 -15.26 -0.91 18.10
CA GLY A 101 -16.11 -0.17 19.04
C GLY A 101 -15.31 0.86 19.85
N ASP A 102 -15.16 0.61 21.14
CA ASP A 102 -14.42 1.43 22.11
C ASP A 102 -13.09 0.81 22.55
N HIS A 103 -12.66 -0.29 21.91
CA HIS A 103 -11.44 -1.02 22.26
C HIS A 103 -10.48 -1.11 21.06
N TRP A 104 -9.18 -1.08 21.36
CA TRP A 104 -8.13 -1.36 20.37
C TRP A 104 -7.83 -2.86 20.35
N MET A 105 -7.60 -3.41 19.16
CA MET A 105 -7.14 -4.78 19.01
C MET A 105 -5.76 -4.94 19.65
N GLU A 106 -5.57 -5.97 20.48
CA GLU A 106 -4.28 -6.24 21.14
C GLU A 106 -3.25 -6.81 20.17
N GLU A 107 -3.68 -7.69 19.26
CA GLU A 107 -2.82 -8.32 18.25
C GLU A 107 -3.63 -8.66 17.00
N VAL A 108 -3.03 -8.44 15.82
CA VAL A 108 -3.58 -8.86 14.53
C VAL A 108 -2.48 -9.50 13.70
N SER A 109 -2.74 -10.69 13.19
CA SER A 109 -1.87 -11.41 12.25
C SER A 109 -2.61 -11.65 10.95
N VAL A 110 -1.99 -11.30 9.81
CA VAL A 110 -2.58 -11.39 8.48
C VAL A 110 -1.59 -12.05 7.52
N ASP A 111 -2.03 -13.10 6.85
CA ASP A 111 -1.29 -13.67 5.72
C ASP A 111 -1.48 -12.79 4.48
N LEU A 112 -0.37 -12.46 3.80
CA LEU A 112 -0.39 -11.60 2.63
C LEU A 112 -0.22 -12.40 1.35
N PHE A 113 -0.95 -12.01 0.31
CA PHE A 113 -0.90 -12.59 -1.03
C PHE A 113 -0.53 -11.52 -2.06
N PRO A 114 0.12 -11.90 -3.17
CA PRO A 114 0.51 -10.96 -4.22
C PRO A 114 -0.70 -10.33 -4.94
N TYR A 115 -0.56 -9.05 -5.24
CA TYR A 115 -1.45 -8.26 -6.07
C TYR A 115 -0.70 -7.68 -7.26
N ASP A 116 -1.41 -7.54 -8.38
CA ASP A 116 -0.99 -6.87 -9.61
C ASP A 116 -1.62 -5.46 -9.63
N ALA A 117 -0.82 -4.43 -9.94
CA ALA A 117 -1.29 -3.05 -9.91
C ALA A 117 -2.12 -2.65 -11.15
N GLY A 118 -2.09 -3.46 -12.21
CA GLY A 118 -2.78 -3.22 -13.48
C GLY A 118 -2.10 -2.18 -14.35
N THR A 119 -0.79 -1.95 -14.19
CA THR A 119 -0.03 -0.89 -14.89
C THR A 119 1.11 -1.42 -15.76
N ASP A 120 1.64 -2.62 -15.50
CA ASP A 120 2.65 -3.29 -16.33
C ASP A 120 2.26 -4.74 -16.64
N SER A 121 2.12 -5.07 -17.93
CA SER A 121 1.72 -6.38 -18.46
C SER A 121 2.88 -7.37 -18.60
N GLY A 122 3.99 -7.17 -17.89
CA GLY A 122 5.07 -8.15 -17.81
C GLY A 122 4.61 -9.48 -17.19
N PHE A 123 5.01 -10.62 -17.77
CA PHE A 123 4.49 -11.94 -17.35
C PHE A 123 5.33 -12.64 -16.28
N THR A 124 6.54 -12.16 -16.02
CA THR A 124 7.51 -12.77 -15.10
C THR A 124 8.25 -11.72 -14.31
N PHE A 125 8.80 -12.10 -13.16
CA PHE A 125 9.56 -11.21 -12.26
C PHE A 125 10.60 -10.32 -12.95
N SER A 126 11.24 -10.80 -14.01
CA SER A 126 12.30 -10.10 -14.74
C SER A 126 11.89 -9.65 -16.14
N SER A 127 10.59 -9.54 -16.41
CA SER A 127 10.12 -9.03 -17.70
C SER A 127 10.55 -7.58 -17.90
N PRO A 128 10.88 -7.15 -19.13
CA PRO A 128 11.03 -5.74 -19.42
C PRO A 128 9.68 -5.04 -19.26
N ASN A 129 9.71 -3.72 -18.96
CA ASN A 129 8.49 -2.95 -18.80
C ASN A 129 7.61 -3.00 -20.04
N PHE A 130 6.32 -3.27 -19.84
CA PHE A 130 5.32 -3.33 -20.89
C PHE A 130 4.00 -2.73 -20.38
N ALA A 131 3.80 -1.42 -20.57
CA ALA A 131 2.65 -0.72 -20.01
C ALA A 131 1.28 -1.36 -20.38
N THR A 132 0.43 -1.54 -19.38
CA THR A 132 -0.96 -1.99 -19.54
C THR A 132 -1.83 -0.85 -20.08
N ILE A 133 -2.33 -0.99 -21.32
CA ILE A 133 -3.12 0.05 -22.01
C ILE A 133 -4.40 -0.59 -22.62
N PRO A 134 -5.61 -0.18 -22.17
CA PRO A 134 -5.88 0.75 -21.07
C PRO A 134 -5.40 0.20 -19.72
N GLN A 135 -5.16 1.08 -18.74
CA GLN A 135 -4.81 0.65 -17.38
C GLN A 135 -5.91 -0.27 -16.84
N ASP A 136 -5.52 -1.35 -16.18
CA ASP A 136 -6.41 -2.28 -15.47
C ASP A 136 -6.49 -1.92 -13.97
N THR A 137 -7.43 -2.52 -13.26
CA THR A 137 -7.57 -2.32 -11.80
C THR A 137 -6.68 -3.29 -11.03
N VAL A 138 -6.47 -3.00 -9.74
CA VAL A 138 -5.72 -3.89 -8.85
C VAL A 138 -6.40 -5.26 -8.77
N THR A 139 -5.66 -6.33 -9.06
CA THR A 139 -6.16 -7.70 -8.98
C THR A 139 -5.26 -8.57 -8.11
N GLU A 140 -5.83 -9.58 -7.49
CA GLU A 140 -5.06 -10.60 -6.76
C GLU A 140 -4.51 -11.59 -7.79
N VAL A 141 -3.23 -11.94 -7.69
CA VAL A 141 -2.52 -12.80 -8.67
C VAL A 141 -2.90 -14.27 -8.52
#